data_AF-A0A819I663-F1
#
_entry.id   AF-A0A819I663-F1
#
_cell.length_a   1.000
_cell.length_b   1.000
_cell.length_c   1.000
_cell.angle_alpha   90.00
_cell.angle_beta   90.00
_cell.angle_gamma   90.00
#
_symmetry.space_group_name_H-M   'P 1'
#
loop_
_entity.id
_entity.type
_entity.pdbx_description
1 polymer ?
#
loop_
_entity_poly.entity_id
_entity_poly.type
_entity_poly.pdbx_seq_one_letter_code
_entity_poly.pdbx_strand_id
1 'polypeptide(L)'
;MIQNAVHNLTFEQIKFLNRGPTYVPPCQLHILTKSSFTLAQLVTKEMVPLRRHLTKLFTKYSVDLSRRMNFEKEIQLAFNESFLAQMPSMLEHRALYEKQIIQSIRYSLNKDQLLLRRTADDKNTYYLGQLDEFQEKSNEYIENSNSYEFIGIIDENHTEEQQLKEIMQALDYE
;
A
#
# COMPACT_ATOMS: atom_id res chain seq x y z
N MET A 1 -2.59 -5.66 -17.35
CA MET A 1 -3.34 -6.86 -17.78
C MET A 1 -2.52 -8.08 -17.35
N ILE A 2 -3.10 -9.03 -16.60
CA ILE A 2 -2.37 -10.23 -16.14
C ILE A 2 -2.22 -11.21 -17.31
N GLN A 3 -1.00 -11.50 -17.75
CA GLN A 3 -0.74 -12.23 -19.00
C GLN A 3 -0.49 -13.74 -18.84
N ASN A 4 -0.34 -14.28 -17.63
CA ASN A 4 -0.12 -15.72 -17.42
C ASN A 4 -1.01 -16.23 -16.27
N ALA A 5 -1.98 -17.11 -16.56
CA ALA A 5 -2.81 -17.75 -15.55
C ALA A 5 -2.47 -19.24 -15.46
N VAL A 6 -1.34 -19.55 -14.82
CA VAL A 6 -0.98 -20.91 -14.34
C VAL A 6 -1.43 -21.09 -12.87
N HIS A 7 -2.11 -20.09 -12.30
CA HIS A 7 -2.43 -20.02 -10.88
C HIS A 7 -3.93 -20.16 -10.63
N ASN A 8 -4.30 -20.79 -9.50
CA ASN A 8 -5.68 -21.14 -9.10
C ASN A 8 -6.56 -19.94 -8.70
N LEU A 9 -6.44 -18.81 -9.40
CA LEU A 9 -7.31 -17.65 -9.20
C LEU A 9 -8.62 -17.83 -9.96
N THR A 10 -9.74 -17.51 -9.31
CA THR A 10 -11.04 -17.56 -9.95
C THR A 10 -11.20 -16.43 -10.97
N PHE A 11 -12.15 -16.59 -11.89
CA PHE A 11 -12.45 -15.57 -12.90
C PHE A 11 -12.75 -14.19 -12.29
N GLU A 12 -13.55 -14.13 -11.22
CA GLU A 12 -13.87 -12.86 -10.56
C GLU A 12 -12.65 -12.22 -9.88
N GLN A 13 -11.73 -13.02 -9.35
CA GLN A 13 -10.46 -12.51 -8.80
C GLN A 13 -9.58 -11.90 -9.90
N ILE A 14 -9.43 -12.58 -11.04
CA ILE A 14 -8.64 -12.09 -12.19
C ILE A 14 -9.27 -10.81 -12.75
N LYS A 15 -10.59 -10.78 -12.90
CA LYS A 15 -11.34 -9.61 -13.36
C LYS A 15 -11.19 -8.43 -12.39
N PHE A 16 -11.25 -8.69 -11.08
CA PHE A 16 -11.04 -7.68 -10.06
C PHE A 16 -9.60 -7.12 -10.09
N LEU A 17 -8.60 -7.98 -10.25
CA LEU A 17 -7.19 -7.55 -10.38
C LEU A 17 -6.93 -6.69 -11.62
N ASN A 18 -7.61 -6.98 -12.73
CA ASN A 18 -7.45 -6.21 -13.96
C ASN A 18 -8.17 -4.85 -13.94
N ARG A 19 -9.31 -4.74 -13.23
CA ARG A 19 -10.12 -3.51 -13.18
C ARG A 19 -9.86 -2.64 -11.96
N GLY A 20 -9.33 -3.24 -10.89
CA GLY A 20 -9.23 -2.61 -9.59
C GLY A 20 -10.60 -2.46 -8.88
N PRO A 21 -10.57 -2.04 -7.61
CA PRO A 21 -11.79 -1.64 -6.91
C PRO A 21 -12.42 -0.45 -7.64
N THR A 22 -13.70 -0.54 -7.94
CA THR A 22 -14.40 0.52 -8.69
C THR A 22 -14.97 1.58 -7.75
N TYR A 23 -15.12 1.28 -6.45
CA TYR A 23 -15.69 2.21 -5.48
C TYR A 23 -15.01 2.10 -4.12
N VAL A 24 -14.26 3.14 -3.75
CA VAL A 24 -13.91 3.39 -2.35
C VAL A 24 -13.94 4.90 -2.10
N PRO A 25 -15.04 5.47 -1.57
CA PRO A 25 -14.98 6.74 -0.87
C PRO A 25 -14.03 6.56 0.31
N PRO A 26 -12.90 7.28 0.35
CA PRO A 26 -11.91 7.14 1.42
C PRO A 26 -12.52 7.31 2.83
N CYS A 27 -13.58 8.13 2.91
CA CYS A 27 -14.27 8.49 4.15
C CYS A 27 -15.13 7.38 4.77
N GLN A 28 -15.48 6.30 4.05
CA GLN A 28 -16.40 5.25 4.55
C GLN A 28 -15.75 3.87 4.74
N LEU A 29 -14.44 3.76 4.49
CA LEU A 29 -13.65 2.56 4.79
C LEU A 29 -13.70 2.15 6.28
N HIS A 30 -14.02 3.10 7.16
CA HIS A 30 -14.11 2.89 8.60
C HIS A 30 -15.22 1.89 8.99
N ILE A 31 -16.29 1.78 8.18
CA ILE A 31 -17.37 0.81 8.34
C ILE A 31 -16.87 -0.63 8.06
N LEU A 32 -15.86 -0.75 7.20
CA LEU A 32 -15.28 -2.02 6.79
C LEU A 32 -14.06 -2.41 7.64
N THR A 33 -13.48 -1.49 8.42
CA THR A 33 -12.41 -1.84 9.35
C THR A 33 -13.00 -2.61 10.53
N LYS A 34 -12.59 -3.88 10.67
CA LYS A 34 -12.71 -4.64 11.93
C LYS A 34 -11.74 -4.08 12.99
N SER A 35 -11.62 -2.77 13.07
CA SER A 35 -10.76 -2.14 14.06
C SER A 35 -11.51 -2.04 15.38
N SER A 36 -10.82 -2.23 16.49
CA SER A 36 -11.30 -1.96 17.85
C SER A 36 -11.65 -0.48 18.10
N PHE A 37 -11.53 0.39 17.10
CA PHE A 37 -11.83 1.80 17.22
C PHE A 37 -13.34 2.06 17.20
N THR A 38 -13.80 2.88 18.14
CA THR A 38 -15.17 3.42 18.12
C THR A 38 -15.30 4.47 17.01
N LEU A 39 -16.53 4.73 16.56
CA LEU A 39 -16.81 5.77 15.56
C LEU A 39 -16.21 7.13 15.96
N ALA A 40 -16.29 7.50 17.25
CA ALA A 40 -15.71 8.74 17.78
C ALA A 40 -14.17 8.78 17.63
N GLN A 41 -13.50 7.65 17.84
CA GLN A 41 -12.05 7.54 17.66
C GLN A 41 -11.65 7.66 16.18
N LEU A 42 -12.43 7.07 15.28
CA LEU A 42 -12.23 7.17 13.84
C LEU A 42 -12.41 8.61 13.34
N VAL A 43 -13.52 9.26 13.71
CA VAL A 43 -13.78 10.67 13.38
C VAL A 43 -12.65 11.56 13.88
N THR A 44 -12.18 11.36 15.12
CA THR A 44 -11.08 12.13 15.69
C THR A 44 -9.78 11.94 14.89
N LYS A 45 -9.46 10.70 14.52
CA LYS A 45 -8.27 10.37 13.73
C LYS A 45 -8.30 11.03 12.34
N GLU A 46 -9.42 10.90 11.64
CA GLU A 46 -9.58 11.44 10.27
C GLU A 46 -9.72 12.97 10.26
N MET A 47 -10.12 13.59 11.38
CA MET A 47 -10.17 15.04 11.53
C MET A 47 -8.77 15.69 11.60
N VAL A 48 -7.75 14.98 12.09
CA VAL A 48 -6.38 15.51 12.22
C VAL A 48 -5.80 16.00 10.88
N PRO A 49 -5.78 15.21 9.79
CA PRO A 49 -5.26 15.68 8.52
C PRO A 49 -6.08 16.84 7.95
N LEU A 50 -7.41 16.84 8.15
CA LEU A 50 -8.27 17.94 7.72
C LEU A 50 -7.90 19.25 8.43
N ARG A 51 -7.76 19.24 9.76
CA ARG A 51 -7.33 20.41 10.55
C ARG A 51 -5.95 20.92 10.13
N ARG A 52 -5.01 20.01 9.81
CA ARG A 52 -3.68 20.39 9.29
C ARG A 52 -3.80 21.12 7.95
N HIS A 53 -4.63 20.61 7.03
CA HIS A 53 -4.87 21.28 5.75
C HIS A 53 -5.56 22.64 5.92
N LEU A 54 -6.58 22.74 6.77
CA LEU A 54 -7.26 24.01 7.05
C LEU A 54 -6.28 25.03 7.64
N THR A 55 -5.46 24.63 8.61
CA THR A 55 -4.41 25.49 9.16
C THR A 55 -3.48 26.00 8.06
N LYS A 56 -3.01 25.12 7.17
CA LYS A 56 -2.13 25.48 6.05
C LYS A 56 -2.81 26.45 5.06
N LEU A 57 -4.11 26.30 4.83
CA LEU A 57 -4.87 27.21 3.96
C LEU A 57 -5.02 28.59 4.62
N PHE A 58 -5.37 28.64 5.90
CA PHE A 58 -5.55 29.89 6.64
C PHE A 58 -4.25 30.62 6.98
N THR A 59 -3.11 29.94 6.99
CA THR A 59 -1.81 30.61 7.04
C THR A 59 -1.40 31.18 5.68
N LYS A 60 -1.84 30.54 4.57
CA LYS A 60 -1.55 31.00 3.21
C LYS A 60 -2.42 32.19 2.80
N TYR A 61 -3.68 32.19 3.18
CA TYR A 61 -4.64 33.24 2.83
C TYR A 61 -5.04 34.01 4.08
N SER A 62 -4.87 35.33 4.07
CA SER A 62 -5.26 36.21 5.17
C SER A 62 -6.79 36.27 5.27
N VAL A 63 -7.37 35.39 6.08
CA VAL A 63 -8.78 35.36 6.41
C VAL A 63 -8.95 35.94 7.82
N ASP A 64 -9.95 36.81 8.00
CA ASP A 64 -10.32 37.33 9.33
C ASP A 64 -10.57 36.18 10.32
N LEU A 65 -10.15 36.38 11.58
CA LEU A 65 -10.23 35.36 12.62
C LEU A 65 -11.67 34.88 12.84
N SER A 66 -12.65 35.78 12.80
CA SER A 66 -14.06 35.44 13.01
C SER A 66 -14.59 34.58 11.87
N ARG A 67 -14.23 34.92 10.62
CA ARG A 67 -14.59 34.12 9.42
C ARG A 67 -13.93 32.75 9.45
N ARG A 68 -12.66 32.68 9.85
CA ARG A 68 -11.93 31.42 10.01
C ARG A 68 -12.62 30.51 11.03
N MET A 69 -12.95 31.02 12.22
CA MET A 69 -13.61 30.22 13.26
C MET A 69 -14.97 29.70 12.81
N ASN A 70 -15.77 30.53 12.12
CA ASN A 70 -17.05 30.10 11.58
C ASN A 70 -16.89 28.99 10.53
N PHE A 71 -15.96 29.16 9.59
CA PHE A 71 -15.70 28.17 8.55
C PHE A 71 -15.16 26.85 9.12
N GLU A 72 -14.22 26.89 10.06
CA GLU A 72 -13.71 25.69 10.73
C GLU A 72 -14.84 24.93 11.45
N LYS A 73 -15.75 25.67 12.11
CA LYS A 73 -16.92 25.07 12.77
C LYS A 73 -17.89 24.43 11.78
N GLU A 74 -18.21 25.10 10.68
CA GLU A 74 -19.09 24.57 9.63
C GLU A 74 -18.49 23.29 9.00
N ILE A 75 -17.20 23.30 8.67
CA ILE A 75 -16.53 22.10 8.17
C ILE A 75 -16.54 20.98 9.20
N GLN A 76 -16.27 21.29 10.46
CA GLN A 76 -16.27 20.27 11.51
C GLN A 76 -17.66 19.63 11.68
N LEU A 77 -18.73 20.43 11.61
CA LEU A 77 -20.10 19.94 11.64
C LEU A 77 -20.41 19.06 10.42
N ALA A 78 -20.18 19.57 9.21
CA ALA A 78 -20.43 18.83 7.98
C ALA A 78 -19.61 17.53 7.91
N PHE A 79 -18.36 17.57 8.38
CA PHE A 79 -17.52 16.38 8.47
C PHE A 79 -18.14 15.36 9.42
N ASN A 80 -18.50 15.75 10.65
CA ASN A 80 -19.11 14.82 11.60
C ASN A 80 -20.42 14.20 11.07
N GLU A 81 -21.28 15.02 10.45
CA GLU A 81 -22.54 14.56 9.86
C GLU A 81 -22.32 13.54 8.73
N SER A 82 -21.23 13.68 7.96
CA SER A 82 -20.89 12.72 6.91
C SER A 82 -20.63 11.30 7.41
N PHE A 83 -20.24 11.13 8.68
CA PHE A 83 -20.05 9.81 9.32
C PHE A 83 -21.35 9.26 9.92
N LEU A 84 -22.37 10.10 10.11
CA LEU A 84 -23.70 9.69 10.59
C LEU A 84 -24.63 9.30 9.44
N ALA A 85 -24.34 9.74 8.22
CA ALA A 85 -25.12 9.41 7.04
C ALA A 85 -25.10 7.89 6.78
N GLN A 86 -26.29 7.28 6.70
CA GLN A 86 -26.41 5.89 6.30
C GLN A 86 -25.97 5.71 4.85
N MET A 87 -25.07 4.76 4.61
CA MET A 87 -24.65 4.43 3.26
C MET A 87 -25.80 3.70 2.53
N PRO A 88 -26.09 4.01 1.26
CA PRO A 88 -27.02 3.23 0.46
C PRO A 88 -26.66 1.73 0.49
N SER A 89 -27.64 0.87 0.76
CA SER A 89 -27.45 -0.58 0.92
C SER A 89 -26.72 -1.23 -0.26
N MET A 90 -26.98 -0.77 -1.48
CA MET A 90 -26.27 -1.25 -2.68
C MET A 90 -24.76 -1.01 -2.63
N LEU A 91 -24.34 0.14 -2.09
CA LEU A 91 -22.92 0.47 -1.94
C LEU A 91 -22.28 -0.35 -0.81
N GLU A 92 -23.05 -0.65 0.25
CA GLU A 92 -22.60 -1.50 1.34
C GLU A 92 -22.34 -2.93 0.89
N HIS A 93 -23.32 -3.55 0.23
CA HIS A 93 -23.18 -4.88 -0.32
C HIS A 93 -22.02 -4.97 -1.29
N ARG A 94 -21.87 -3.97 -2.17
CA ARG A 94 -20.74 -3.90 -3.10
C ARG A 94 -19.40 -3.83 -2.37
N ALA A 95 -19.27 -2.95 -1.39
CA ALA A 95 -18.00 -2.76 -0.70
C ALA A 95 -17.60 -4.00 0.13
N LEU A 96 -18.58 -4.67 0.74
CA LEU A 96 -18.38 -5.96 1.41
C LEU A 96 -17.94 -7.05 0.42
N TYR A 97 -18.57 -7.13 -0.74
CA TYR A 97 -18.22 -8.07 -1.80
C TYR A 97 -16.80 -7.83 -2.34
N GLU A 98 -16.44 -6.60 -2.69
CA GLU A 98 -15.10 -6.25 -3.17
C GLU A 98 -14.03 -6.55 -2.09
N LYS A 99 -14.35 -6.31 -0.81
CA LYS A 99 -13.48 -6.68 0.31
C LYS A 99 -13.27 -8.20 0.42
N GLN A 100 -14.34 -8.99 0.27
CA GLN A 100 -14.25 -10.45 0.28
C GLN A 100 -13.37 -10.94 -0.88
N ILE A 101 -13.50 -10.36 -2.07
CA ILE A 101 -12.64 -10.67 -3.20
C ILE A 101 -11.17 -10.36 -2.84
N ILE A 102 -10.85 -9.18 -2.34
CA ILE A 102 -9.47 -8.83 -1.93
C ILE A 102 -8.92 -9.83 -0.92
N GLN A 103 -9.72 -10.21 0.09
CA GLN A 103 -9.30 -11.18 1.10
C GLN A 103 -9.04 -12.56 0.48
N SER A 104 -9.91 -13.01 -0.41
CA SER A 104 -9.72 -14.29 -1.12
C SER A 104 -8.47 -14.27 -2.02
N ILE A 105 -8.20 -13.16 -2.72
CA ILE A 105 -6.98 -13.00 -3.52
C ILE A 105 -5.76 -13.12 -2.63
N ARG A 106 -5.71 -12.37 -1.52
CA ARG A 106 -4.59 -12.44 -0.57
C ARG A 106 -4.37 -13.84 -0.02
N TYR A 107 -5.47 -14.54 0.30
CA TYR A 107 -5.40 -15.92 0.76
C TYR A 107 -4.81 -16.84 -0.32
N SER A 108 -5.29 -16.76 -1.56
CA SER A 108 -4.77 -17.56 -2.68
C SER A 108 -3.29 -17.26 -2.96
N LEU A 109 -2.89 -15.98 -2.95
CA LEU A 109 -1.50 -15.58 -3.15
C LEU A 109 -0.58 -16.16 -2.06
N ASN A 110 -0.99 -16.08 -0.78
CA ASN A 110 -0.20 -16.62 0.32
C ASN A 110 -0.15 -18.15 0.30
N LYS A 111 -1.27 -18.81 -0.03
CA LYS A 111 -1.35 -20.27 -0.08
C LYS A 111 -0.44 -20.84 -1.15
N ASP A 112 -0.45 -20.23 -2.33
CA ASP A 112 0.27 -20.71 -3.50
C ASP A 112 1.68 -20.08 -3.62
N GLN A 113 2.13 -19.33 -2.60
CA GLN A 113 3.41 -18.60 -2.57
C GLN A 113 3.64 -17.74 -3.83
N LEU A 114 2.61 -16.98 -4.21
CA LEU A 114 2.59 -16.16 -5.41
C LEU A 114 2.88 -14.71 -5.10
N LEU A 115 3.68 -14.11 -5.97
CA LEU A 115 4.00 -12.71 -5.98
C LEU A 115 3.14 -11.98 -7.01
N LEU A 116 2.33 -11.03 -6.54
CA LEU A 116 1.65 -10.07 -7.40
C LEU A 116 2.31 -8.69 -7.24
N ARG A 117 2.99 -8.20 -8.28
CA ARG A 117 3.62 -6.88 -8.28
C ARG A 117 3.38 -6.13 -9.57
N ARG A 118 3.33 -4.80 -9.49
CA ARG A 118 3.34 -3.95 -10.68
C ARG A 118 4.74 -3.95 -11.28
N THR A 119 4.85 -4.16 -12.58
CA THR A 119 6.12 -4.02 -13.30
C THR A 119 6.49 -2.54 -13.42
N ALA A 120 7.79 -2.25 -13.58
CA ALA A 120 8.29 -0.88 -13.73
C ALA A 120 7.96 -0.26 -15.11
N ASP A 121 6.88 -0.70 -15.76
CA ASP A 121 6.45 -0.19 -17.05
C ASP A 121 5.36 0.89 -16.92
N ASP A 122 5.28 1.73 -17.96
CA ASP A 122 4.23 2.75 -18.10
C ASP A 122 2.86 2.13 -18.44
N LYS A 123 2.81 0.80 -18.66
CA LYS A 123 1.63 0.08 -19.15
C LYS A 123 0.76 -0.46 -18.01
N ASN A 124 1.08 -0.16 -16.75
CA ASN A 124 0.39 -0.69 -15.57
C ASN A 124 0.28 -2.23 -15.64
N THR A 125 1.33 -2.90 -16.10
CA THR A 125 1.32 -4.37 -16.15
C THR A 125 1.57 -4.91 -14.75
N TYR A 126 0.95 -6.05 -14.46
CA TYR A 126 1.13 -6.76 -13.20
C TYR A 126 1.81 -8.08 -13.50
N TYR A 127 2.94 -8.30 -12.86
CA TYR A 127 3.57 -9.60 -12.74
C TYR A 127 2.81 -10.44 -11.72
N LEU A 128 2.44 -11.64 -12.11
CA LEU A 128 1.91 -12.69 -11.25
C LEU A 128 2.74 -13.95 -11.51
N GLY A 129 3.50 -14.39 -10.53
CA GLY A 129 4.35 -15.58 -10.62
C GLY A 129 4.70 -16.13 -9.24
N GLN A 130 5.45 -17.23 -9.19
CA GLN A 130 5.92 -17.79 -7.92
C GLN A 130 6.96 -16.88 -7.26
N LEU A 131 6.94 -16.85 -5.93
CA LEU A 131 7.87 -16.07 -5.13
C LEU A 131 9.30 -16.58 -5.29
N ASP A 132 9.49 -17.90 -5.25
CA ASP A 132 10.81 -18.55 -5.31
C ASP A 132 11.50 -18.28 -6.66
N GLU A 133 10.78 -18.49 -7.77
CA GLU A 133 11.28 -18.18 -9.11
C GLU A 133 11.64 -16.70 -9.28
N PHE A 134 10.85 -15.80 -8.66
CA PHE A 134 11.16 -14.38 -8.67
C PHE A 134 12.43 -14.07 -7.87
N GLN A 135 12.61 -14.69 -6.71
CA GLN A 135 13.81 -14.51 -5.89
C GLN A 135 15.06 -15.03 -6.59
N GLU A 136 14.98 -16.20 -7.21
CA GLU A 136 16.08 -16.80 -7.99
C GLU A 136 16.52 -15.86 -9.12
N LYS A 137 15.57 -15.39 -9.95
CA LYS A 137 15.85 -14.43 -11.03
C LYS A 137 16.35 -13.08 -10.51
N SER A 138 15.85 -12.63 -9.37
CA SER A 138 16.31 -11.38 -8.76
C SER A 138 17.74 -11.50 -8.27
N ASN A 139 18.12 -12.63 -7.66
CA ASN A 139 19.47 -12.87 -7.19
C ASN A 139 20.43 -13.03 -8.36
N GLU A 140 20.05 -13.82 -9.38
CA GLU A 140 20.82 -13.96 -10.62
C GLU A 140 21.06 -12.60 -11.29
N TYR A 141 20.06 -11.71 -11.30
CA TYR A 141 20.22 -10.36 -11.83
C TYR A 141 21.15 -9.50 -10.99
N ILE A 142 21.10 -9.61 -9.66
CA ILE A 142 22.02 -8.87 -8.77
C ILE A 142 23.46 -9.35 -8.96
N GLU A 143 23.67 -10.67 -9.02
CA GLU A 143 24.98 -11.29 -9.19
C GLU A 143 25.62 -10.96 -10.54
N ASN A 144 24.83 -10.91 -11.62
CA ASN A 144 25.35 -10.72 -12.98
C ASN A 144 25.25 -9.28 -13.52
N SER A 145 24.68 -8.34 -12.76
CA SER A 145 24.48 -6.96 -13.23
C SER A 145 25.53 -6.02 -12.68
N ASN A 146 26.25 -5.36 -13.59
CA ASN A 146 27.20 -4.27 -13.27
C ASN A 146 26.50 -2.97 -12.82
N SER A 147 25.18 -3.00 -12.57
CA SER A 147 24.39 -1.83 -12.19
C SER A 147 24.38 -1.58 -10.68
N TYR A 148 24.96 -2.48 -9.89
CA TYR A 148 25.02 -2.40 -8.44
C TYR A 148 26.47 -2.48 -7.99
N GLU A 149 26.81 -1.68 -6.99
CA GLU A 149 28.10 -1.74 -6.30
C GLU A 149 27.86 -2.37 -4.93
N PHE A 150 28.67 -3.38 -4.60
CA PHE A 150 28.64 -3.97 -3.26
C PHE A 150 29.23 -2.99 -2.26
N ILE A 151 28.41 -2.49 -1.34
CA ILE A 151 28.84 -1.64 -0.23
C ILE A 151 28.92 -2.49 1.03
N GLY A 152 30.11 -3.02 1.31
CA GLY A 152 30.41 -3.69 2.58
C GLY A 152 30.61 -2.66 3.70
N ILE A 153 30.02 -2.89 4.87
CA ILE A 153 30.31 -2.11 6.08
C ILE A 153 31.41 -2.85 6.83
N ILE A 154 32.55 -2.20 7.00
CA ILE A 154 33.68 -2.74 7.76
C ILE A 154 33.35 -2.59 9.25
N ASP A 155 33.15 -3.71 9.94
CA ASP A 155 33.05 -3.75 11.39
C ASP A 155 34.46 -3.65 11.98
N GLU A 156 34.75 -2.58 12.74
CA GLU A 156 36.07 -2.25 13.31
C GLU A 156 36.63 -3.33 14.26
N ASN A 157 35.84 -4.36 14.56
CA ASN A 157 36.19 -5.45 15.47
C ASN A 157 36.96 -6.62 14.83
N HIS A 158 37.13 -6.67 13.50
CA HIS A 158 37.87 -7.74 12.82
C HIS A 158 39.28 -7.27 12.43
N THR A 159 40.28 -8.14 12.59
CA THR A 159 41.66 -7.84 12.19
C THR A 159 41.76 -7.71 10.67
N GLU A 160 42.52 -6.73 10.18
CA GLU A 160 42.68 -6.40 8.74
C GLU A 160 43.00 -7.63 7.88
N GLU A 161 43.76 -8.60 8.40
CA GLU A 161 44.11 -9.84 7.70
C GLU A 161 42.92 -10.81 7.54
N GLN A 162 41.99 -10.86 8.48
CA GLN A 162 40.76 -11.67 8.35
C GLN A 162 39.80 -11.02 7.36
N GLN A 163 39.72 -9.69 7.39
CA GLN A 163 38.88 -8.91 6.48
C GLN A 163 39.37 -8.97 5.03
N LEU A 164 40.68 -8.84 4.79
CA LEU A 164 41.28 -9.03 3.46
C LEU A 164 41.03 -10.43 2.92
N LYS A 165 41.05 -11.44 3.79
CA LYS A 165 40.82 -12.83 3.39
C LYS A 165 39.35 -13.11 3.03
N GLU A 166 38.40 -12.48 3.73
CA GLU A 166 36.97 -12.56 3.40
C GLU A 166 36.64 -11.79 2.12
N ILE A 167 37.25 -10.61 1.90
CA ILE A 167 37.08 -9.83 0.67
C ILE A 167 37.69 -10.58 -0.52
N MET A 168 38.89 -11.15 -0.37
CA MET A 168 39.51 -11.97 -1.42
C MET A 168 38.69 -13.25 -1.69
N GLN A 169 38.15 -13.91 -0.65
CA GLN A 169 37.26 -15.06 -0.86
C GLN A 169 35.97 -14.67 -1.58
N ALA A 170 35.39 -13.50 -1.30
CA ALA A 170 34.20 -13.02 -2.00
C ALA A 170 34.48 -12.63 -3.46
N LEU A 171 35.72 -12.24 -3.79
CA LEU A 171 36.16 -11.89 -5.14
C LEU A 171 36.69 -13.08 -5.95
N ASP A 172 37.24 -14.11 -5.29
CA ASP A 172 37.79 -15.33 -5.92
C ASP A 172 36.72 -16.40 -6.23
N TYR A 173 35.43 -16.12 -5.96
CA TYR A 173 34.28 -16.93 -6.41
C TYR A 173 33.74 -16.45 -7.78
N GLU A 174 34.63 -16.01 -8.68
CA GLU A 174 34.38 -15.86 -10.13
C GLU A 174 34.60 -17.19 -10.89
#